data_AF-A0A959T6X5-F1
#
_entry.id   AF-A0A959T6X5-F1
#
_cell.length_a   1.000
_cell.length_b   1.000
_cell.length_c   1.000
_cell.angle_alpha   90.00
_cell.angle_beta   90.00
_cell.angle_gamma   90.00
#
_symmetry.space_group_name_H-M   'P 1'
#
loop_
_entity.id
_entity.type
_entity.pdbx_description
1 polymer ?
#
loop_
_entity_poly.entity_id
_entity_poly.type
_entity_poly.pdbx_seq_one_letter_code
_entity_poly.pdbx_strand_id
1 'polypeptide(L)'
;MIQRIKDRLNHEYWPWWAIYLPVVPFYLWQALRSRRAAFFTNVNPAIDLAGFFGERKSAILSGLPAGSYPTTLVIGAHPTAQDPMALVLDSGIGLPLIVKPDVGERGDGVTLVSSEPELRKALTGRQGDLLVQALAPGEHEFGLFFARDPGSGRTTLLSITGKHFLSVTGDGRHTVAELLSRTHRGSRQLKRLRTYAGALLDSVPSAGRSVRVEPIGNHCRGTHFVDAGHLRTPALEQALERLMGATTGLYY
;
A
#
# COMPACT_ATOMS: atom_id res chain seq x y z
N MET A 1 -21.78 -10.53 23.01
CA MET A 1 -22.26 -11.63 22.12
C MET A 1 -22.66 -11.11 20.74
N ILE A 2 -23.45 -10.04 20.65
CA ILE A 2 -23.93 -9.43 19.38
C ILE A 2 -22.78 -8.90 18.48
N GLN A 3 -21.78 -8.22 19.05
CA GLN A 3 -20.63 -7.70 18.28
C GLN A 3 -19.84 -8.82 17.58
N ARG A 4 -19.59 -9.94 18.30
CA ARG A 4 -18.90 -11.11 17.76
C ARG A 4 -19.65 -11.80 16.61
N ILE A 5 -20.98 -11.67 16.55
CA ILE A 5 -21.79 -12.22 15.45
C ILE A 5 -21.69 -11.31 14.21
N LYS A 6 -21.81 -9.98 14.41
CA LYS A 6 -21.61 -9.00 13.33
C LYS A 6 -20.21 -9.11 12.71
N ASP A 7 -19.18 -9.33 13.52
CA ASP A 7 -17.80 -9.49 13.05
C ASP A 7 -17.60 -10.76 12.22
N ARG A 8 -18.34 -11.85 12.49
CA ARG A 8 -18.25 -13.12 11.72
C ARG A 8 -18.93 -13.04 10.35
N LEU A 9 -19.96 -12.20 10.23
CA LEU A 9 -20.66 -11.95 8.96
C LEU A 9 -20.00 -10.85 8.13
N ASN A 10 -19.03 -10.14 8.69
CA ASN A 10 -18.23 -9.17 7.95
C ASN A 10 -17.24 -9.90 7.04
N HIS A 11 -17.52 -9.89 5.72
CA HIS A 11 -16.69 -10.51 4.69
C HIS A 11 -15.24 -9.99 4.69
N GLU A 12 -15.00 -8.80 5.21
CA GLU A 12 -13.66 -8.22 5.39
C GLU A 12 -12.72 -9.13 6.21
N TYR A 13 -13.27 -9.90 7.15
CA TYR A 13 -12.49 -10.79 8.01
C TYR A 13 -12.59 -12.26 7.60
N TRP A 14 -13.17 -12.56 6.44
CA TRP A 14 -13.21 -13.91 5.93
C TRP A 14 -11.80 -14.37 5.53
N PRO A 15 -11.50 -15.67 5.67
CA PRO A 15 -10.23 -16.20 5.20
C PRO A 15 -10.15 -16.05 3.68
N TRP A 16 -8.95 -15.79 3.18
CA TRP A 16 -8.71 -15.51 1.76
C TRP A 16 -9.31 -16.58 0.83
N TRP A 17 -9.19 -17.87 1.18
CA TRP A 17 -9.75 -18.96 0.36
C TRP A 17 -11.26 -18.86 0.14
N ALA A 18 -12.02 -18.36 1.12
CA ALA A 18 -13.47 -18.24 1.00
C ALA A 18 -13.86 -17.13 0.03
N ILE A 19 -13.09 -16.03 0.04
CA ILE A 19 -13.26 -14.90 -0.88
C ILE A 19 -12.93 -15.31 -2.32
N TYR A 20 -11.88 -16.12 -2.52
CA TYR A 20 -11.43 -16.53 -3.84
C TYR A 20 -12.10 -17.80 -4.38
N LEU A 21 -12.81 -18.57 -3.56
CA LEU A 21 -13.49 -19.80 -3.98
C LEU A 21 -14.41 -19.59 -5.21
N PRO A 22 -15.23 -18.52 -5.30
CA PRO A 22 -16.07 -18.28 -6.48
C PRO A 22 -15.28 -18.00 -7.78
N VAL A 23 -14.01 -17.62 -7.69
CA VAL A 23 -13.15 -17.32 -8.85
C VAL A 23 -12.56 -18.60 -9.44
N VAL A 24 -12.43 -19.68 -8.65
CA VAL A 24 -11.79 -20.94 -9.05
C VAL A 24 -12.44 -21.58 -10.29
N PRO A 25 -13.79 -21.72 -10.40
CA PRO A 25 -14.39 -22.29 -11.60
C PRO A 25 -14.08 -21.50 -12.87
N PHE A 26 -14.08 -20.17 -12.79
CA PHE A 26 -13.74 -19.30 -13.90
C PHE A 26 -12.26 -19.44 -14.30
N TYR A 27 -11.36 -19.49 -13.32
CA TYR A 27 -9.94 -19.75 -13.55
C TYR A 27 -9.72 -21.09 -14.25
N LEU A 28 -10.33 -22.17 -13.75
CA LEU A 28 -10.19 -23.52 -14.33
C LEU A 28 -10.71 -23.57 -15.78
N TRP A 29 -11.85 -22.94 -16.02
CA TRP A 29 -12.41 -22.82 -17.37
C TRP A 29 -11.47 -22.07 -18.33
N GLN A 30 -10.91 -20.93 -17.91
CA GLN A 30 -9.95 -20.15 -18.71
C GLN A 30 -8.63 -20.90 -18.93
N ALA A 31 -8.12 -21.59 -17.92
CA ALA A 31 -6.91 -22.41 -18.03
C ALA A 31 -7.10 -23.55 -19.05
N LEU A 32 -8.26 -24.22 -19.02
CA LEU A 32 -8.61 -25.26 -20.00
C LEU A 32 -8.78 -24.69 -21.41
N ARG A 33 -9.54 -23.59 -21.55
CA ARG A 33 -9.82 -22.92 -22.83
C ARG A 33 -8.53 -22.40 -23.50
N SER A 34 -7.65 -21.77 -22.72
CA SER A 34 -6.37 -21.23 -23.22
C SER A 34 -5.28 -22.29 -23.33
N ARG A 35 -5.47 -23.47 -22.74
CA ARG A 35 -4.47 -24.53 -22.56
C ARG A 35 -3.20 -24.03 -21.85
N ARG A 36 -3.34 -23.01 -21.00
CA ARG A 36 -2.25 -22.37 -20.25
C ARG A 36 -2.72 -22.12 -18.83
N ALA A 37 -2.18 -22.85 -17.85
CA ALA A 37 -2.54 -22.66 -16.44
C ALA A 37 -2.15 -21.27 -15.93
N ALA A 38 -1.00 -20.74 -16.34
CA ALA A 38 -0.51 -19.42 -15.97
C ALA A 38 -0.90 -18.32 -16.97
N PHE A 39 -2.10 -18.35 -17.55
CA PHE A 39 -2.49 -17.38 -18.57
C PHE A 39 -2.43 -15.91 -18.09
N PHE A 40 -2.67 -15.70 -16.79
CA PHE A 40 -2.73 -14.39 -16.15
C PHE A 40 -1.36 -13.69 -16.04
N THR A 41 -0.24 -14.41 -16.19
CA THR A 41 1.10 -13.81 -16.13
C THR A 41 1.44 -12.96 -17.36
N ASN A 42 0.58 -12.93 -18.37
CA ASN A 42 0.76 -12.13 -19.59
C ASN A 42 -0.07 -10.84 -19.60
N VAL A 43 -0.79 -10.56 -18.52
CA VAL A 43 -1.77 -9.47 -18.45
C VAL A 43 -1.08 -8.11 -18.39
N ASN A 44 0.06 -8.01 -17.68
CA ASN A 44 0.90 -6.82 -17.57
C ASN A 44 2.34 -7.17 -17.95
N PRO A 45 2.69 -7.25 -19.24
CA PRO A 45 4.02 -7.73 -19.67
C PRO A 45 5.19 -6.84 -19.24
N ALA A 46 4.95 -5.60 -18.81
CA ALA A 46 5.99 -4.75 -18.23
C ALA A 46 6.32 -5.09 -16.76
N ILE A 47 5.55 -5.97 -16.12
CA ILE A 47 5.78 -6.44 -14.75
C ILE A 47 6.08 -7.93 -14.81
N ASP A 48 7.13 -8.35 -14.11
CA ASP A 48 7.47 -9.77 -14.01
C ASP A 48 6.29 -10.58 -13.45
N LEU A 49 5.97 -11.69 -14.09
CA LEU A 49 4.78 -12.52 -13.83
C LEU A 49 3.46 -11.73 -13.73
N ALA A 50 3.35 -10.56 -14.39
CA ALA A 50 2.25 -9.62 -14.28
C ALA A 50 1.96 -9.13 -12.83
N GLY A 51 2.95 -9.17 -11.94
CA GLY A 51 2.80 -8.79 -10.53
C GLY A 51 2.21 -9.90 -9.65
N PHE A 52 2.34 -11.17 -10.05
CA PHE A 52 1.84 -12.29 -9.24
C PHE A 52 2.66 -12.53 -7.98
N PHE A 53 3.99 -12.43 -8.06
CA PHE A 53 4.90 -12.52 -6.91
C PHE A 53 6.31 -12.04 -7.29
N GLY A 54 7.00 -11.39 -6.35
CA GLY A 54 8.45 -11.14 -6.44
C GLY A 54 8.85 -9.98 -7.34
N GLU A 55 7.90 -9.15 -7.75
CA GLU A 55 8.14 -7.99 -8.59
C GLU A 55 9.00 -6.92 -7.88
N ARG A 56 9.90 -6.30 -8.64
CA ARG A 56 10.71 -5.17 -8.18
C ARG A 56 9.94 -3.87 -8.37
N LYS A 57 9.68 -3.15 -7.29
CA LYS A 57 8.99 -1.86 -7.34
C LYS A 57 9.76 -0.84 -8.17
N SER A 58 11.09 -0.83 -8.09
CA SER A 58 11.98 0.01 -8.89
C SER A 58 11.77 -0.19 -10.40
N ALA A 59 11.64 -1.45 -10.84
CA ALA A 59 11.41 -1.79 -12.24
C ALA A 59 10.06 -1.26 -12.74
N ILE A 60 9.00 -1.42 -11.93
CA ILE A 60 7.67 -0.88 -12.25
C ILE A 60 7.72 0.64 -12.36
N LEU A 61 8.33 1.32 -11.38
CA LEU A 61 8.46 2.78 -11.36
C LEU A 61 9.25 3.30 -12.57
N SER A 62 10.30 2.59 -12.99
CA SER A 62 11.10 2.98 -14.17
C SER A 62 10.32 2.94 -15.48
N GLY A 63 9.23 2.16 -15.55
CA GLY A 63 8.34 2.09 -16.70
C GLY A 63 7.26 3.17 -16.72
N LEU A 64 7.10 3.93 -15.63
CA LEU A 64 6.11 5.00 -15.54
C LEU A 64 6.67 6.35 -16.00
N PRO A 65 5.81 7.26 -16.48
CA PRO A 65 6.22 8.62 -16.86
C PRO A 65 6.92 9.35 -15.70
N ALA A 66 8.00 10.05 -16.01
CA ALA A 66 8.72 10.84 -15.02
C ALA A 66 7.79 11.87 -14.36
N GLY A 67 7.86 12.00 -13.04
CA GLY A 67 7.00 12.87 -12.25
C GLY A 67 5.62 12.30 -11.91
N SER A 68 5.26 11.10 -12.39
CA SER A 68 4.00 10.44 -12.00
C SER A 68 4.10 9.66 -10.68
N TYR A 69 5.30 9.59 -10.10
CA TYR A 69 5.58 8.93 -8.82
C TYR A 69 6.57 9.78 -8.00
N PRO A 70 6.61 9.63 -6.67
CA PRO A 70 7.52 10.42 -5.85
C PRO A 70 8.99 10.11 -6.16
N THR A 71 9.86 11.11 -6.02
CA THR A 71 11.31 10.95 -6.18
C THR A 71 11.80 9.74 -5.38
N THR A 72 12.49 8.83 -6.06
CA THR A 72 12.89 7.53 -5.51
C THR A 72 14.36 7.26 -5.79
N LEU A 73 15.07 6.85 -4.74
CA LEU A 73 16.45 6.38 -4.78
C LEU A 73 16.48 4.89 -4.45
N VAL A 74 17.21 4.12 -5.25
CA VAL A 74 17.47 2.69 -4.98
C VAL A 74 18.80 2.55 -4.25
N ILE A 75 18.77 1.93 -3.08
CA ILE A 75 19.95 1.60 -2.29
C ILE A 75 20.19 0.08 -2.40
N GLY A 76 21.27 -0.29 -3.06
CA GLY A 76 21.64 -1.70 -3.27
C GLY A 76 21.97 -2.44 -1.96
N ALA A 77 21.69 -3.74 -1.93
CA ALA A 77 21.98 -4.64 -0.81
C ALA A 77 23.49 -4.75 -0.54
N HIS A 78 24.31 -4.73 -1.60
CA HIS A 78 25.75 -4.89 -1.49
C HIS A 78 26.43 -3.62 -0.98
N PRO A 79 27.50 -3.74 -0.17
CA PRO A 79 28.30 -2.60 0.24
C PRO A 79 28.88 -1.92 -1.00
N THR A 80 28.46 -0.69 -1.26
CA THR A 80 29.14 0.20 -2.19
C THR A 80 30.24 0.94 -1.42
N ALA A 81 31.20 1.53 -2.15
CA ALA A 81 32.22 2.38 -1.53
C ALA A 81 31.63 3.66 -0.87
N GLN A 82 30.40 4.02 -1.25
CA GLN A 82 29.68 5.18 -0.73
C GLN A 82 28.73 4.78 0.40
N ASP A 83 28.72 5.58 1.46
CA ASP A 83 27.79 5.44 2.56
C ASP A 83 26.34 5.64 2.08
N PRO A 84 25.43 4.67 2.30
CA PRO A 84 24.00 4.83 2.02
C PRO A 84 23.38 6.10 2.60
N MET A 85 23.83 6.57 3.76
CA MET A 85 23.36 7.83 4.33
C MET A 85 23.75 9.02 3.45
N ALA A 86 25.00 9.05 2.96
CA ALA A 86 25.47 10.10 2.06
C ALA A 86 24.68 10.10 0.75
N LEU A 87 24.41 8.92 0.18
CA LEU A 87 23.58 8.78 -1.03
C LEU A 87 22.18 9.40 -0.86
N VAL A 88 21.54 9.19 0.30
CA VAL A 88 20.23 9.77 0.58
C VAL A 88 20.32 11.30 0.72
N LEU A 89 21.32 11.80 1.44
CA LEU A 89 21.52 13.25 1.60
C LEU A 89 21.80 13.95 0.26
N ASP A 90 22.65 13.36 -0.58
CA ASP A 90 23.01 13.88 -1.91
C ASP A 90 21.83 13.83 -2.89
N SER A 91 20.86 12.92 -2.68
CA SER A 91 19.66 12.82 -3.52
C SER A 91 18.68 13.99 -3.34
N GLY A 92 18.82 14.77 -2.28
CA GLY A 92 17.90 15.88 -1.95
C GLY A 92 16.52 15.44 -1.46
N ILE A 93 16.30 14.16 -1.18
CA ILE A 93 15.04 13.66 -0.59
C ILE A 93 14.98 14.09 0.89
N GLY A 94 14.13 15.07 1.19
CA GLY A 94 13.93 15.59 2.54
C GLY A 94 13.12 14.66 3.45
N LEU A 95 13.24 14.88 4.77
CA LEU A 95 12.41 14.24 5.79
C LEU A 95 11.06 14.98 5.93
N PRO A 96 9.97 14.28 6.30
CA PRO A 96 9.90 12.82 6.44
C PRO A 96 9.88 12.10 5.07
N LEU A 97 10.39 10.86 5.04
CA LEU A 97 10.48 10.03 3.83
C LEU A 97 10.06 8.58 4.09
N ILE A 98 9.88 7.80 3.04
CA ILE A 98 9.57 6.37 3.11
C ILE A 98 10.80 5.54 2.78
N VAL A 99 11.10 4.56 3.64
CA VAL A 99 12.04 3.47 3.34
C VAL A 99 11.24 2.17 3.21
N LYS A 100 11.47 1.41 2.13
CA LYS A 100 10.78 0.13 1.90
C LYS A 100 11.64 -0.85 1.10
N PRO A 101 11.44 -2.18 1.26
CA PRO A 101 12.07 -3.17 0.40
C PRO A 101 11.64 -3.02 -1.07
N ASP A 102 12.58 -3.18 -2.00
CA ASP A 102 12.28 -3.14 -3.43
C ASP A 102 11.34 -4.30 -3.82
N VAL A 103 11.60 -5.49 -3.27
CA VAL A 103 10.71 -6.66 -3.34
C VAL A 103 10.06 -6.88 -1.98
N GLY A 104 8.74 -7.03 -1.94
CA GLY A 104 8.02 -7.26 -0.69
C GLY A 104 6.55 -6.87 -0.77
N GLU A 105 5.74 -7.48 0.09
CA GLU A 105 4.28 -7.38 0.06
C GLU A 105 3.70 -6.86 1.38
N ARG A 106 2.41 -6.53 1.38
CA ARG A 106 1.60 -6.31 2.59
C ARG A 106 2.09 -5.20 3.53
N GLY A 107 2.91 -4.28 3.01
CA GLY A 107 3.51 -3.20 3.80
C GLY A 107 4.57 -3.69 4.80
N ASP A 108 5.10 -4.90 4.59
CA ASP A 108 6.21 -5.42 5.37
C ASP A 108 7.51 -4.67 5.03
N GLY A 109 8.30 -4.38 6.07
CA GLY A 109 9.50 -3.54 5.95
C GLY A 109 9.27 -2.08 5.55
N VAL A 110 8.03 -1.63 5.33
CA VAL A 110 7.73 -0.22 5.00
C VAL A 110 7.76 0.63 6.28
N THR A 111 8.57 1.69 6.25
CA THR A 111 8.78 2.59 7.40
C THR A 111 8.68 4.04 6.96
N LEU A 112 7.90 4.83 7.70
CA LEU A 112 7.95 6.29 7.66
C LEU A 112 9.08 6.75 8.55
N VAL A 113 10.04 7.44 7.97
CA VAL A 113 11.25 7.94 8.64
C VAL A 113 11.13 9.44 8.80
N SER A 114 11.16 9.91 10.05
CA SER A 114 10.96 11.31 10.41
C SER A 114 12.23 12.00 10.93
N SER A 115 13.31 11.26 11.12
CA SER A 115 14.58 11.77 11.64
C SER A 115 15.79 11.03 11.07
N GLU A 116 16.96 11.67 11.09
CA GLU A 116 18.22 11.02 10.65
C GLU A 116 18.58 9.76 11.46
N PRO A 117 18.39 9.69 12.79
CA PRO A 117 18.61 8.45 13.55
C PRO A 117 17.70 7.30 13.08
N GLU A 118 16.43 7.60 12.78
CA GLU A 118 15.50 6.62 12.21
C GLU A 118 15.96 6.16 10.83
N LEU A 119 16.44 7.08 9.98
CA LEU A 119 16.96 6.76 8.66
C LEU A 119 18.15 5.79 8.76
N ARG A 120 19.13 6.12 9.61
CA ARG A 120 20.30 5.28 9.84
C ARG A 120 19.89 3.88 10.29
N LYS A 121 18.93 3.79 11.21
CA LYS A 121 18.37 2.51 11.66
C LYS A 121 17.71 1.75 10.52
N ALA A 122 16.92 2.41 9.68
CA ALA A 122 16.21 1.78 8.55
C ALA A 122 17.16 1.27 7.44
N LEU A 123 18.31 1.90 7.27
CA LEU A 123 19.32 1.49 6.27
C LEU A 123 20.27 0.39 6.78
N THR A 124 20.35 0.18 8.10
CA THR A 124 21.23 -0.80 8.75
C THR A 124 20.58 -2.18 8.77
N GLY A 125 21.36 -3.25 8.52
CA GLY A 125 20.86 -4.64 8.62
C GLY A 125 19.93 -5.07 7.48
N ARG A 126 20.00 -4.39 6.33
CA ARG A 126 19.20 -4.71 5.13
C ARG A 126 19.54 -6.08 4.55
N GLN A 127 18.51 -6.86 4.19
CA GLN A 127 18.65 -8.18 3.54
C GLN A 127 18.34 -8.15 2.03
N GLY A 128 18.35 -6.96 1.42
CA GLY A 128 18.03 -6.76 0.02
C GLY A 128 18.07 -5.27 -0.36
N ASP A 129 17.70 -4.98 -1.60
CA ASP A 129 17.62 -3.62 -2.10
C ASP A 129 16.49 -2.86 -1.42
N LEU A 130 16.74 -1.59 -1.10
CA LEU A 130 15.80 -0.67 -0.49
C LEU A 130 15.46 0.47 -1.43
N LEU A 131 14.22 0.93 -1.36
CA LEU A 131 13.76 2.17 -1.94
C LEU A 131 13.67 3.23 -0.84
N VAL A 132 14.35 4.34 -1.05
CA VAL A 132 14.19 5.58 -0.30
C VAL A 132 13.38 6.54 -1.16
N GLN A 133 12.20 6.91 -0.71
CA GLN A 133 11.21 7.61 -1.53
C GLN A 133 10.67 8.84 -0.79
N ALA A 134 10.57 9.96 -1.49
CA ALA A 134 9.93 11.17 -0.97
C ALA A 134 8.49 10.87 -0.52
N LEU A 135 8.07 11.44 0.61
CA LEU A 135 6.71 11.26 1.09
C LEU A 135 5.74 12.02 0.19
N ALA A 136 4.74 11.32 -0.35
CA ALA A 136 3.67 11.97 -1.10
C ALA A 136 2.85 12.89 -0.16
N PRO A 137 2.53 14.14 -0.55
CA PRO A 137 1.94 15.13 0.34
C PRO A 137 0.43 14.93 0.60
N GLY A 138 -0.19 13.92 -0.03
CA GLY A 138 -1.64 13.69 0.08
C GLY A 138 -2.06 13.11 1.43
N GLU A 139 -3.14 13.64 2.00
CA GLU A 139 -3.70 13.13 3.27
C GLU A 139 -4.54 11.86 3.08
N HIS A 140 -5.05 11.66 1.86
CA HIS A 140 -5.92 10.55 1.47
C HIS A 140 -5.21 9.64 0.47
N GLU A 141 -5.47 8.34 0.58
CA GLU A 141 -4.92 7.34 -0.33
C GLU A 141 -6.07 6.58 -1.01
N PHE A 142 -5.95 6.42 -2.32
CA PHE A 142 -6.94 5.74 -3.15
C PHE A 142 -6.26 4.66 -4.00
N GLY A 143 -6.93 3.52 -4.15
CA GLY A 143 -6.61 2.52 -5.17
C GLY A 143 -7.52 2.72 -6.37
N LEU A 144 -6.94 2.86 -7.56
CA LEU A 144 -7.68 2.86 -8.82
C LEU A 144 -7.54 1.48 -9.44
N PHE A 145 -8.67 0.81 -9.70
CA PHE A 145 -8.69 -0.42 -10.48
C PHE A 145 -9.19 -0.10 -11.88
N PHE A 146 -8.42 -0.42 -12.90
CA PHE A 146 -8.72 -0.07 -14.28
C PHE A 146 -8.39 -1.21 -15.24
N ALA A 147 -8.87 -1.09 -16.47
CA ALA A 147 -8.48 -1.97 -17.56
C ALA A 147 -8.17 -1.12 -18.80
N ARG A 148 -7.05 -1.38 -19.45
CA ARG A 148 -6.65 -0.78 -20.71
C ARG A 148 -6.71 -1.84 -21.80
N ASP A 149 -7.48 -1.55 -22.83
CA ASP A 149 -7.62 -2.43 -23.96
C ASP A 149 -6.36 -2.36 -24.85
N PRO A 150 -5.66 -3.48 -25.12
CA PRO A 150 -4.42 -3.47 -25.89
C PRO A 150 -4.62 -3.20 -27.38
N GLY A 151 -5.84 -3.35 -27.92
CA GLY A 151 -6.13 -3.08 -29.33
C GLY A 151 -6.47 -1.61 -29.60
N SER A 152 -7.36 -1.04 -28.78
CA SER A 152 -7.84 0.34 -28.90
C SER A 152 -7.02 1.34 -28.09
N GLY A 153 -6.23 0.89 -27.11
CA GLY A 153 -5.46 1.74 -26.21
C GLY A 153 -6.28 2.40 -25.10
N ARG A 154 -7.61 2.30 -25.14
CA ARG A 154 -8.54 2.96 -24.20
C ARG A 154 -8.42 2.40 -22.79
N THR A 155 -8.32 3.29 -21.80
CA THR A 155 -8.33 2.97 -20.37
C THR A 155 -9.72 3.18 -19.77
N THR A 156 -10.21 2.19 -19.02
CA THR A 156 -11.52 2.24 -18.34
C THR A 156 -11.30 2.11 -16.85
N LEU A 157 -11.72 3.13 -16.08
CA LEU A 157 -11.72 3.07 -14.63
C LEU A 157 -12.88 2.17 -14.14
N LEU A 158 -12.55 1.07 -13.49
CA LEU A 158 -13.51 0.07 -13.03
C LEU A 158 -13.99 0.36 -11.61
N SER A 159 -13.08 0.69 -10.68
CA SER A 159 -13.44 1.07 -9.31
C SER A 159 -12.43 2.03 -8.68
N ILE A 160 -12.88 2.70 -7.62
CA ILE A 160 -12.05 3.56 -6.77
C ILE A 160 -12.22 3.04 -5.35
N THR A 161 -11.12 2.68 -4.71
CA THR A 161 -11.11 2.24 -3.31
C THR A 161 -10.47 3.29 -2.43
N GLY A 162 -11.23 3.86 -1.50
CA GLY A 162 -10.69 4.76 -0.48
C GLY A 162 -10.02 3.99 0.66
N LYS A 163 -8.90 4.50 1.17
CA LYS A 163 -8.21 3.93 2.33
C LYS A 163 -8.36 4.82 3.54
N HIS A 164 -9.08 4.33 4.53
CA HIS A 164 -9.25 4.99 5.82
C HIS A 164 -8.24 4.39 6.80
N PHE A 165 -7.16 5.12 7.07
CA PHE A 165 -6.11 4.70 7.99
C PHE A 165 -6.64 4.46 9.41
N LEU A 166 -6.03 3.52 10.14
CA LEU A 166 -6.41 3.24 11.52
C LEU A 166 -6.24 4.50 12.36
N SER A 167 -7.34 4.99 12.90
CA SER A 167 -7.39 6.24 13.65
C SER A 167 -8.37 6.12 14.83
N VAL A 168 -8.19 6.96 15.84
CA VAL A 168 -9.14 7.13 16.95
C VAL A 168 -9.55 8.59 17.08
N THR A 169 -10.74 8.83 17.65
CA THR A 169 -11.18 10.17 18.03
C THR A 169 -11.07 10.31 19.54
N GLY A 170 -10.32 11.31 20.00
CA GLY A 170 -10.14 11.59 21.42
C GLY A 170 -11.44 11.94 22.12
N ASP A 171 -11.57 11.50 23.36
CA ASP A 171 -12.64 11.90 24.28
C ASP A 171 -12.10 12.72 25.48
N GLY A 172 -10.81 13.06 25.46
CA GLY A 172 -10.13 13.83 26.51
C GLY A 172 -9.90 13.05 27.81
N ARG A 173 -10.23 11.75 27.86
CA ARG A 173 -10.17 10.94 29.09
C ARG A 173 -9.40 9.65 28.93
N HIS A 174 -9.57 8.98 27.79
CA HIS A 174 -8.99 7.67 27.55
C HIS A 174 -7.77 7.75 26.63
N THR A 175 -6.84 6.85 26.86
CA THR A 175 -5.65 6.67 26.03
C THR A 175 -6.02 6.17 24.63
N VAL A 176 -5.12 6.37 23.66
CA VAL A 176 -5.27 5.80 22.31
C VAL A 176 -5.44 4.28 22.38
N ALA A 177 -4.71 3.58 23.25
CA ALA A 177 -4.84 2.13 23.42
C ALA A 177 -6.25 1.72 23.88
N GLU A 178 -6.81 2.41 24.87
CA GLU A 178 -8.16 2.16 25.36
C GLU A 178 -9.20 2.45 24.28
N LEU A 179 -9.05 3.55 23.53
CA LEU A 179 -9.95 3.88 22.42
C LEU A 179 -9.93 2.81 21.31
N LEU A 180 -8.75 2.33 20.92
CA LEU A 180 -8.60 1.24 19.94
C LEU A 180 -9.26 -0.07 20.42
N SER A 181 -9.12 -0.38 21.71
CA SER A 181 -9.64 -1.61 22.32
C SER A 181 -11.16 -1.75 22.22
N ARG A 182 -11.87 -0.62 22.07
CA ARG A 182 -13.33 -0.56 21.92
C ARG A 182 -13.83 -1.04 20.55
N THR A 183 -12.93 -1.21 19.59
CA THR A 183 -13.29 -1.65 18.23
C THR A 183 -12.66 -3.01 17.90
N HIS A 184 -13.36 -3.80 17.07
CA HIS A 184 -12.84 -5.08 16.59
C HIS A 184 -11.52 -4.89 15.83
N ARG A 185 -11.49 -3.92 14.92
CA ARG A 185 -10.30 -3.59 14.13
C ARG A 185 -9.13 -3.13 15.00
N GLY A 186 -9.35 -2.14 15.86
CA GLY A 186 -8.29 -1.53 16.67
C GLY A 186 -7.69 -2.51 17.68
N SER A 187 -8.53 -3.28 18.38
CA SER A 187 -8.06 -4.24 19.40
C SER A 187 -7.08 -5.29 18.84
N ARG A 188 -7.27 -5.73 17.59
CA ARG A 188 -6.38 -6.68 16.91
C ARG A 188 -4.99 -6.11 16.58
N GLN A 189 -4.86 -4.79 16.53
CA GLN A 189 -3.61 -4.13 16.17
C GLN A 189 -2.75 -3.78 17.39
N LEU A 190 -3.33 -3.77 18.60
CA LEU A 190 -2.65 -3.32 19.82
C LEU A 190 -1.31 -4.03 20.07
N LYS A 191 -1.27 -5.37 19.98
CA LYS A 191 -0.04 -6.15 20.22
C LYS A 191 1.09 -5.70 19.30
N ARG A 192 0.79 -5.52 18.01
CA ARG A 192 1.75 -5.08 16.99
C ARG A 192 2.14 -3.61 17.19
N LEU A 193 1.18 -2.73 17.43
CA LEU A 193 1.41 -1.30 17.63
C LEU A 193 2.29 -1.04 18.86
N ARG A 194 2.15 -1.83 19.93
CA ARG A 194 2.95 -1.67 21.16
C ARG A 194 4.45 -1.81 20.92
N THR A 195 4.88 -2.50 19.86
CA THR A 195 6.31 -2.71 19.59
C THR A 195 7.02 -1.48 19.03
N TYR A 196 6.28 -0.48 18.52
CA TYR A 196 6.88 0.73 17.92
C TYR A 196 6.14 2.04 18.21
N ALA A 197 4.89 2.02 18.67
CA ALA A 197 4.07 3.21 18.92
C ALA A 197 3.66 3.35 20.40
N GLY A 198 4.49 2.87 21.34
CA GLY A 198 4.16 2.85 22.77
C GLY A 198 3.74 4.21 23.33
N ALA A 199 4.53 5.26 23.08
CA ALA A 199 4.23 6.61 23.55
C ALA A 199 2.90 7.17 22.99
N LEU A 200 2.61 6.91 21.71
CA LEU A 200 1.33 7.30 21.11
C LEU A 200 0.16 6.56 21.76
N LEU A 201 0.32 5.25 21.97
CA LEU A 201 -0.70 4.40 22.58
C LEU A 201 -1.06 4.83 24.01
N ASP A 202 -0.09 5.32 24.78
CA ASP A 202 -0.27 5.78 26.17
C ASP A 202 -0.77 7.24 26.26
N SER A 203 -0.81 7.98 25.15
CA SER A 203 -1.29 9.36 25.11
C SER A 203 -2.82 9.45 25.20
N VAL A 204 -3.34 10.51 25.85
CA VAL A 204 -4.77 10.84 25.92
C VAL A 204 -5.07 11.98 24.95
N PRO A 205 -5.73 11.74 23.80
CA PRO A 205 -6.03 12.81 22.86
C PRO A 205 -7.17 13.70 23.36
N SER A 206 -7.10 15.00 23.08
CA SER A 206 -8.16 15.95 23.41
C SER A 206 -9.50 15.58 22.75
N ALA A 207 -10.60 15.98 23.39
CA ALA A 207 -11.94 15.68 22.89
C ALA A 207 -12.13 16.19 21.43
N GLY A 208 -12.58 15.30 20.54
CA GLY A 208 -12.80 15.60 19.13
C GLY A 208 -11.55 15.55 18.24
N ARG A 209 -10.34 15.43 18.81
CA ARG A 209 -9.11 15.31 18.02
C ARG A 209 -9.01 13.92 17.39
N SER A 210 -8.96 13.86 16.06
CA SER A 210 -8.61 12.63 15.35
C SER A 210 -7.10 12.39 15.40
N VAL A 211 -6.71 11.17 15.77
CA VAL A 211 -5.32 10.72 15.84
C VAL A 211 -5.15 9.53 14.88
N ARG A 212 -4.31 9.71 13.86
CA ARG A 212 -3.87 8.62 12.97
C ARG A 212 -2.87 7.76 13.71
N VAL A 213 -3.21 6.49 13.91
CA VAL A 213 -2.41 5.53 14.68
C VAL A 213 -1.49 4.72 13.78
N GLU A 214 -1.98 4.32 12.61
CA GLU A 214 -1.21 3.58 11.61
C GLU A 214 -1.15 4.40 10.32
N PRO A 215 0.02 4.90 9.90
CA PRO A 215 0.14 5.66 8.66
C PRO A 215 0.16 4.78 7.40
N ILE A 216 0.27 3.45 7.53
CA ILE A 216 0.41 2.55 6.38
C ILE A 216 -0.95 1.97 5.95
N GLY A 217 -1.31 2.28 4.69
CA GLY A 217 -2.56 1.94 4.00
C GLY A 217 -2.75 0.47 3.66
N ASN A 218 -2.52 -0.45 4.60
CA ASN A 218 -2.72 -1.89 4.43
C ASN A 218 -3.81 -2.45 5.35
N HIS A 219 -4.64 -3.34 4.82
CA HIS A 219 -5.75 -3.96 5.56
C HIS A 219 -5.24 -4.77 6.75
N CYS A 220 -4.13 -5.52 6.60
CA CYS A 220 -3.56 -6.30 7.70
C CYS A 220 -3.08 -5.43 8.86
N ARG A 221 -2.80 -4.14 8.59
CA ARG A 221 -2.37 -3.14 9.57
C ARG A 221 -3.53 -2.33 10.16
N GLY A 222 -4.77 -2.63 9.78
CA GLY A 222 -5.97 -1.97 10.29
C GLY A 222 -6.41 -0.76 9.48
N THR A 223 -5.97 -0.62 8.23
CA THR A 223 -6.63 0.29 7.29
C THR A 223 -7.98 -0.29 6.87
N HIS A 224 -9.01 0.53 6.79
CA HIS A 224 -10.34 0.17 6.29
C HIS A 224 -10.47 0.61 4.84
N PHE A 225 -10.94 -0.30 3.98
CA PHE A 225 -11.10 -0.07 2.54
C PHE A 225 -12.58 0.18 2.27
N VAL A 226 -12.89 1.29 1.62
CA VAL A 226 -14.27 1.71 1.34
C VAL A 226 -14.46 1.94 -0.15
N ASP A 227 -15.67 1.70 -0.65
CA ASP A 227 -16.01 2.12 -2.00
C ASP A 227 -16.01 3.65 -2.07
N ALA A 228 -15.22 4.17 -3.02
CA ALA A 228 -15.09 5.59 -3.28
C ALA A 228 -15.53 5.92 -4.72
N GLY A 229 -16.43 5.12 -5.30
CA GLY A 229 -16.90 5.29 -6.69
C GLY A 229 -17.55 6.64 -6.96
N HIS A 230 -18.12 7.27 -5.92
CA HIS A 230 -18.67 8.63 -5.98
C HIS A 230 -17.64 9.72 -6.31
N LEU A 231 -16.33 9.43 -6.21
CA LEU A 231 -15.24 10.34 -6.60
C LEU A 231 -14.85 10.24 -8.08
N ARG A 232 -15.52 9.36 -8.85
CA ARG A 232 -15.28 9.23 -10.29
C ARG A 232 -15.68 10.53 -10.99
N THR A 233 -14.73 11.14 -11.69
CA THR A 233 -14.95 12.35 -12.48
C THR A 233 -14.30 12.22 -13.85
N PRO A 234 -14.80 12.94 -14.88
CA PRO A 234 -14.14 12.96 -16.19
C PRO A 234 -12.68 13.40 -16.12
N ALA A 235 -12.34 14.33 -15.21
CA ALA A 235 -10.96 14.78 -15.02
C ALA A 235 -10.04 13.67 -14.49
N LEU A 236 -10.53 12.84 -13.56
CA LEU A 236 -9.78 11.68 -13.06
C LEU A 236 -9.58 10.63 -14.16
N GLU A 237 -10.62 10.33 -14.92
CA GLU A 237 -10.52 9.36 -16.03
C GLU A 237 -9.56 9.84 -17.12
N GLN A 238 -9.58 11.12 -17.48
CA GLN A 238 -8.62 11.71 -18.42
C GLN A 238 -7.18 11.74 -17.87
N ALA A 239 -6.99 11.95 -16.57
CA ALA A 239 -5.67 11.88 -15.96
C ALA A 239 -5.13 10.45 -16.02
N LEU A 240 -5.97 9.46 -15.73
CA LEU A 240 -5.62 8.04 -15.83
C LEU A 240 -5.31 7.62 -17.28
N GLU A 241 -6.15 8.02 -18.24
CA GLU A 241 -5.93 7.76 -19.67
C GLU A 241 -4.58 8.32 -20.13
N ARG A 242 -4.23 9.55 -19.74
CA ARG A 242 -2.94 10.16 -20.09
C ARG A 242 -1.76 9.42 -19.45
N LEU A 243 -1.86 9.07 -18.17
CA LEU A 243 -0.82 8.34 -17.45
C LEU A 243 -0.55 6.97 -18.10
N MET A 244 -1.62 6.22 -18.34
CA MET A 244 -1.52 4.88 -18.94
C MET A 244 -1.15 4.96 -20.42
N GLY A 245 -1.61 5.97 -21.14
CA GLY A 245 -1.24 6.23 -22.54
C GLY A 245 0.27 6.42 -22.72
N ALA A 246 0.94 7.04 -21.75
CA ALA A 246 2.39 7.23 -21.70
C ALA A 246 3.16 6.05 -21.08
N THR A 247 2.47 4.97 -20.72
CA THR A 247 3.06 3.76 -20.12
C THR A 247 2.94 2.58 -21.10
N THR A 248 3.99 1.76 -21.21
CA THR A 248 3.99 0.58 -22.09
C THR A 248 3.88 -0.70 -21.27
N GLY A 249 3.07 -1.66 -21.74
CA GLY A 249 3.01 -3.01 -21.15
C GLY A 249 2.30 -3.10 -19.80
N LEU A 250 1.57 -2.06 -19.39
CA LEU A 250 0.62 -2.09 -18.27
C LEU A 250 -0.80 -1.94 -18.80
N TYR A 251 -1.65 -2.91 -18.47
CA TYR A 251 -3.01 -3.00 -18.96
C TYR A 251 -4.06 -3.19 -17.85
N TYR A 252 -3.72 -3.72 -16.68
CA TYR A 252 -4.67 -4.02 -15.59
C TYR A 252 -4.08 -3.75 -14.22
#